data_AF-A4VAZ9-F1
#
_entry.id   AF-A4VAZ9-F1
#
_cell.length_a   1.000
_cell.length_b   1.000
_cell.length_c   1.000
_cell.angle_alpha   90.00
_cell.angle_beta   90.00
_cell.angle_gamma   90.00
#
_symmetry.space_group_name_H-M   'P 1'
#
loop_
_entity.id
_entity.type
_entity.pdbx_description
1 polymer ?
#
loop_
_entity_poly.entity_id
_entity_poly.type
_entity_poly.pdbx_seq_one_letter_code
_entity_poly.pdbx_strand_id
1 'polypeptide(L)'
;TTEAVSSSFGLLGMMENSSTAPETMDHYWEDDMAKFLYAVPSTIFMIIGTIGNVLSFIIYSQKSMRKSVTSVYFRVLAISDTVVLFSGGLVFFIYGAFGEDIRLLSEASCKFWIPLLRISCYHSCWILVFIALDRFIGVMMPH
;
A
#
# COMPACT_ATOMS: atom_id res chain seq x y z
N THR A 1 -6.90 14.36 -64.25
CA THR A 1 -5.70 14.21 -63.40
C THR A 1 -5.93 14.59 -61.94
N THR A 2 -7.02 15.27 -61.61
CA THR A 2 -7.41 15.68 -60.24
C THR A 2 -8.11 14.60 -59.41
N GLU A 3 -8.77 13.61 -60.03
CA GLU A 3 -9.51 12.56 -59.30
C GLU A 3 -8.60 11.52 -58.63
N ALA A 4 -7.45 11.20 -59.25
CA ALA A 4 -6.48 10.25 -58.67
C ALA A 4 -5.77 10.80 -57.42
N VAL A 5 -5.64 12.13 -57.31
CA VAL A 5 -5.01 12.79 -56.15
C VAL A 5 -5.95 12.80 -54.94
N SER A 6 -7.26 12.97 -55.16
CA SER A 6 -8.26 12.96 -54.08
C SER A 6 -8.39 11.58 -53.41
N SER A 7 -8.31 10.49 -54.19
CA SER A 7 -8.35 9.12 -53.67
C SER A 7 -7.08 8.76 -52.88
N SER A 8 -5.92 9.29 -53.30
CA SER A 8 -4.65 9.05 -52.62
C SER A 8 -4.56 9.81 -51.27
N PHE A 9 -5.12 11.02 -51.20
CA PHE A 9 -5.25 11.77 -49.94
C PHE A 9 -6.28 11.14 -48.98
N GLY A 10 -7.39 10.59 -49.51
CA GLY A 10 -8.37 9.85 -48.71
C GLY A 10 -7.81 8.57 -48.09
N LEU A 11 -6.97 7.83 -48.82
CA LEU A 11 -6.28 6.63 -48.31
C LEU A 11 -5.21 6.98 -47.26
N LEU A 12 -4.47 8.08 -47.45
CA LEU A 12 -3.50 8.56 -46.45
C LEU A 12 -4.19 9.02 -45.15
N GLY A 13 -5.33 9.72 -45.23
CA GLY A 13 -6.11 10.12 -44.05
C GLY A 13 -6.73 8.92 -43.30
N MET A 14 -7.08 7.83 -43.99
CA MET A 14 -7.53 6.59 -43.35
C MET A 14 -6.37 5.77 -42.75
N MET A 15 -5.16 5.86 -43.30
CA MET A 15 -3.95 5.25 -42.72
C MET A 15 -3.42 6.01 -41.49
N GLU A 16 -3.58 7.33 -41.45
CA GLU A 16 -3.20 8.14 -40.28
C GLU A 16 -4.15 7.92 -39.09
N ASN A 17 -5.45 7.72 -39.35
CA ASN A 17 -6.45 7.43 -38.30
C ASN A 17 -6.48 5.96 -37.85
N SER A 18 -5.84 5.04 -38.60
CA SER A 18 -5.70 3.63 -38.21
C SER A 18 -4.37 3.32 -37.51
N SER A 19 -3.41 4.26 -37.56
CA SER A 19 -2.11 4.14 -36.87
C SER A 19 -2.13 4.71 -35.45
N THR A 20 -3.19 5.42 -35.03
CA THR A 20 -3.39 5.90 -33.65
C THR A 20 -4.07 4.87 -32.73
N ALA A 21 -4.19 3.61 -33.16
CA ALA A 21 -4.97 2.57 -32.46
C ALA A 21 -4.21 1.39 -31.82
N PRO A 22 -2.88 1.41 -31.57
CA PRO A 22 -2.27 0.47 -30.60
C PRO A 22 -1.93 1.11 -29.24
N GLU A 23 -1.41 2.34 -29.20
CA GLU A 23 -0.83 2.88 -27.95
C GLU A 23 -1.85 3.20 -26.85
N THR A 24 -3.07 3.63 -27.21
CA THR A 24 -4.11 3.94 -26.20
C THR A 24 -4.78 2.70 -25.64
N MET A 25 -4.80 1.59 -26.39
CA MET A 25 -5.43 0.36 -25.95
C MET A 25 -4.53 -0.37 -24.95
N ASP A 26 -3.21 -0.28 -25.13
CA ASP A 26 -2.24 -0.89 -24.23
C ASP A 26 -2.19 -0.20 -22.87
N HIS A 27 -2.20 1.14 -22.86
CA HIS A 27 -2.17 1.91 -21.62
C HIS A 27 -3.45 1.77 -20.78
N TYR A 28 -4.60 1.50 -21.42
CA TYR A 28 -5.89 1.36 -20.75
C TYR A 28 -5.97 0.09 -19.89
N TRP A 29 -5.47 -1.05 -20.39
CA TRP A 29 -5.54 -2.31 -19.65
C TRP A 29 -4.57 -2.34 -18.47
N GLU A 30 -3.42 -1.66 -18.59
CA GLU A 30 -2.41 -1.54 -17.54
C GLU A 30 -2.98 -0.81 -16.31
N ASP A 31 -3.69 0.29 -16.53
CA ASP A 31 -4.26 1.11 -15.46
C ASP A 31 -5.40 0.39 -14.72
N ASP A 32 -6.29 -0.30 -15.44
CA ASP A 32 -7.39 -1.05 -14.82
C ASP A 32 -6.88 -2.30 -14.08
N MET A 33 -5.92 -3.02 -14.63
CA MET A 33 -5.26 -4.13 -13.92
C MET A 33 -4.54 -3.63 -12.67
N ALA A 34 -3.81 -2.51 -12.76
CA ALA A 34 -3.12 -1.94 -11.62
C ALA A 34 -4.12 -1.56 -10.53
N LYS A 35 -5.22 -0.86 -10.87
CA LYS A 35 -6.26 -0.51 -9.90
C LYS A 35 -6.83 -1.74 -9.20
N PHE A 36 -7.15 -2.81 -9.93
CA PHE A 36 -7.68 -4.03 -9.34
C PHE A 36 -6.64 -4.73 -8.44
N LEU A 37 -5.40 -4.83 -8.90
CA LEU A 37 -4.27 -5.43 -8.18
C LEU A 37 -3.88 -4.65 -6.93
N TYR A 38 -4.10 -3.34 -6.87
CA TYR A 38 -3.85 -2.55 -5.67
C TYR A 38 -5.07 -2.51 -4.75
N ALA A 39 -6.28 -2.35 -5.28
CA ALA A 39 -7.50 -2.16 -4.50
C ALA A 39 -7.90 -3.42 -3.71
N VAL A 40 -7.90 -4.59 -4.37
CA VAL A 40 -8.40 -5.83 -3.74
C VAL A 40 -7.48 -6.29 -2.61
N PRO A 41 -6.15 -6.44 -2.81
CA PRO A 41 -5.27 -6.86 -1.74
C PRO A 41 -5.19 -5.81 -0.63
N SER A 42 -5.14 -4.51 -0.97
CA SER A 42 -5.08 -3.45 0.04
C SER A 42 -6.30 -3.49 0.96
N THR A 43 -7.50 -3.67 0.42
CA THR A 43 -8.73 -3.77 1.23
C THR A 43 -8.71 -5.00 2.14
N ILE A 44 -8.28 -6.14 1.62
CA ILE A 44 -8.17 -7.38 2.40
C ILE A 44 -7.15 -7.22 3.54
N PHE A 45 -5.95 -6.70 3.23
CA PHE A 45 -4.93 -6.43 4.23
C PHE A 45 -5.40 -5.40 5.25
N MET A 46 -6.16 -4.39 4.84
CA MET A 46 -6.74 -3.40 5.73
C MET A 46 -7.69 -4.03 6.74
N ILE A 47 -8.62 -4.87 6.29
CA ILE A 47 -9.59 -5.55 7.17
C ILE A 47 -8.90 -6.55 8.09
N ILE A 48 -8.10 -7.45 7.52
CA ILE A 48 -7.42 -8.49 8.30
C ILE A 48 -6.42 -7.86 9.27
N GLY A 49 -5.66 -6.88 8.81
CA GLY A 49 -4.65 -6.17 9.59
C GLY A 49 -5.27 -5.36 10.73
N THR A 50 -6.38 -4.65 10.51
CA THR A 50 -7.07 -3.93 11.60
C THR A 50 -7.63 -4.89 12.64
N ILE A 51 -8.30 -5.97 12.21
CA ILE A 51 -8.80 -7.00 13.12
C ILE A 51 -7.63 -7.61 13.92
N GLY A 52 -6.58 -8.07 13.25
CA GLY A 52 -5.42 -8.70 13.89
C GLY A 52 -4.68 -7.78 14.87
N ASN A 53 -4.47 -6.52 14.51
CA ASN A 53 -3.79 -5.55 15.37
C ASN A 53 -4.66 -5.14 16.57
N VAL A 54 -5.97 -4.95 16.39
CA VAL A 54 -6.89 -4.64 17.50
C VAL A 54 -6.97 -5.83 18.46
N LEU A 55 -7.10 -7.05 17.96
CA LEU A 55 -7.07 -8.26 18.79
C LEU A 55 -5.74 -8.38 19.54
N SER A 56 -4.60 -8.14 18.87
CA SER A 56 -3.29 -8.14 19.50
C SER A 56 -3.23 -7.12 20.64
N PHE A 57 -3.68 -5.89 20.40
CA PHE A 57 -3.73 -4.85 21.42
C PHE A 57 -4.59 -5.26 22.62
N ILE A 58 -5.77 -5.86 22.40
CA ILE A 58 -6.67 -6.33 23.46
C ILE A 58 -5.99 -7.44 24.27
N ILE A 59 -5.44 -8.47 23.61
CA ILE A 59 -4.81 -9.62 24.26
C ILE A 59 -3.63 -9.17 25.13
N TYR A 60 -2.74 -8.35 24.58
CA TYR A 60 -1.57 -7.87 25.33
C TYR A 60 -1.91 -6.80 26.38
N SER A 61 -3.12 -6.24 26.34
CA SER A 61 -3.62 -5.34 27.39
C SER A 61 -4.25 -6.08 28.58
N GLN A 62 -4.52 -7.39 28.47
CA GLN A 62 -5.08 -8.18 29.56
C GLN A 62 -4.13 -8.23 30.77
N LYS A 63 -4.69 -8.25 31.98
CA LYS A 63 -3.94 -8.25 33.26
C LYS A 63 -2.91 -9.37 33.36
N SER A 64 -3.15 -10.51 32.71
CA SER A 64 -2.23 -11.65 32.68
C SER A 64 -0.91 -11.34 31.98
N MET A 65 -0.96 -10.59 30.87
CA MET A 65 0.18 -10.38 29.98
C MET A 65 0.85 -9.01 30.17
N ARG A 66 0.16 -8.03 30.76
CA ARG A 66 0.63 -6.63 30.88
C ARG A 66 1.92 -6.44 31.70
N LYS A 67 2.31 -7.42 32.51
CA LYS A 67 3.52 -7.34 33.36
C LYS A 67 4.81 -7.63 32.59
N SER A 68 4.73 -8.26 31.42
CA SER A 68 5.90 -8.60 30.60
C SER A 68 6.27 -7.43 29.68
N VAL A 69 7.57 -7.15 29.59
CA VAL A 69 8.14 -6.13 28.69
C VAL A 69 7.81 -6.45 27.24
N THR A 70 7.79 -7.74 26.87
CA THR A 70 7.37 -8.19 25.54
C THR A 70 5.95 -7.73 25.17
N SER A 71 5.03 -7.72 26.14
CA SER A 71 3.64 -7.28 25.91
C SER A 71 3.51 -5.77 25.73
N VAL A 72 4.48 -4.98 26.20
CA VAL A 72 4.56 -3.55 25.85
C VAL A 72 4.98 -3.41 24.40
N TYR A 73 6.02 -4.12 23.97
CA TYR A 73 6.49 -4.10 22.58
C TYR A 73 5.40 -4.52 21.58
N PHE A 74 4.66 -5.59 21.86
CA PHE A 74 3.56 -6.02 20.99
C PHE A 74 2.41 -5.00 20.91
N ARG A 75 2.13 -4.24 21.98
CA ARG A 75 1.12 -3.17 21.93
C ARG A 75 1.58 -1.99 21.09
N VAL A 76 2.83 -1.58 21.22
CA VAL A 76 3.41 -0.51 20.40
C VAL A 76 3.42 -0.92 18.93
N LEU A 77 3.78 -2.18 18.65
CA LEU A 77 3.74 -2.75 17.30
C LEU A 77 2.32 -2.71 16.72
N ALA A 78 1.32 -3.20 17.46
CA ALA A 78 -0.07 -3.19 17.02
C ALA A 78 -0.60 -1.78 16.72
N ILE A 79 -0.23 -0.79 17.53
CA ILE A 79 -0.60 0.61 17.28
C ILE A 79 0.10 1.12 16.01
N SER A 80 1.41 0.91 15.89
CA SER A 80 2.20 1.32 14.73
C SER A 80 1.66 0.71 13.44
N ASP A 81 1.40 -0.60 13.43
CA ASP A 81 0.87 -1.31 12.27
C ASP A 81 -0.55 -0.81 11.93
N THR A 82 -1.39 -0.51 12.92
CA THR A 82 -2.73 0.07 12.67
C THR A 82 -2.63 1.45 12.03
N VAL A 83 -1.69 2.30 12.49
CA VAL A 83 -1.43 3.60 11.88
C VAL A 83 -0.97 3.40 10.44
N VAL A 84 -0.01 2.52 10.17
CA VAL A 84 0.42 2.20 8.79
C VAL A 84 -0.71 1.71 7.92
N LEU A 85 -1.54 0.79 8.42
CA LEU A 85 -2.68 0.22 7.71
C LEU A 85 -3.71 1.28 7.33
N PHE A 86 -4.08 2.16 8.27
CA PHE A 86 -4.98 3.26 7.96
C PHE A 86 -4.33 4.23 6.97
N SER A 87 -3.08 4.54 7.21
CA SER A 87 -2.42 5.65 6.56
C SER A 87 -2.02 5.28 5.10
N GLY A 88 -1.46 4.09 4.87
CA GLY A 88 -1.18 3.56 3.53
C GLY A 88 -2.36 2.83 2.88
N GLY A 89 -3.13 2.04 3.64
CA GLY A 89 -4.27 1.28 3.11
C GLY A 89 -5.40 2.17 2.62
N LEU A 90 -5.73 3.26 3.33
CA LEU A 90 -6.72 4.22 2.84
C LEU A 90 -6.27 4.93 1.57
N VAL A 91 -4.97 5.20 1.41
CA VAL A 91 -4.42 5.80 0.19
C VAL A 91 -4.64 4.89 -1.02
N PHE A 92 -4.27 3.61 -0.91
CA PHE A 92 -4.48 2.65 -1.99
C PHE A 92 -5.97 2.36 -2.25
N PHE A 93 -6.79 2.33 -1.19
CA PHE A 93 -8.24 2.18 -1.33
C PHE A 93 -8.86 3.36 -2.07
N ILE A 94 -8.50 4.60 -1.72
CA ILE A 94 -9.00 5.81 -2.38
C ILE A 94 -8.53 5.88 -3.83
N TYR A 95 -7.27 5.50 -4.11
CA TYR A 95 -6.78 5.39 -5.48
C TYR A 95 -7.58 4.36 -6.29
N GLY A 96 -7.86 3.19 -5.72
CA GLY A 96 -8.66 2.15 -6.37
C GLY A 96 -10.14 2.52 -6.55
N ALA A 97 -10.73 3.25 -5.61
CA ALA A 97 -12.16 3.58 -5.60
C ALA A 97 -12.51 4.85 -6.39
N PHE A 98 -11.64 5.86 -6.37
CA PHE A 98 -11.89 7.18 -6.95
C PHE A 98 -10.92 7.53 -8.08
N GLY A 99 -9.86 6.74 -8.31
CA GLY A 99 -8.83 7.03 -9.32
C GLY A 99 -7.91 8.19 -8.92
N GLU A 100 -8.07 8.74 -7.71
CA GLU A 100 -7.32 9.89 -7.21
C GLU A 100 -6.22 9.41 -6.24
N ASP A 101 -4.97 9.76 -6.52
CA ASP A 101 -3.86 9.47 -5.61
C ASP A 101 -3.71 10.62 -4.60
N ILE A 102 -4.11 10.37 -3.35
CA ILE A 102 -3.97 11.34 -2.25
C ILE A 102 -2.52 11.76 -1.99
N ARG A 103 -1.55 10.96 -2.46
CA ARG A 103 -0.12 11.29 -2.37
C ARG A 103 0.27 12.38 -3.37
N LEU A 104 -0.43 12.44 -4.50
CA LEU A 104 -0.21 13.44 -5.55
C LEU A 104 -1.05 14.70 -5.34
N LEU A 105 -2.02 14.66 -4.42
CA LEU A 105 -2.86 15.82 -4.07
C LEU A 105 -2.05 17.01 -3.53
N SER A 106 -0.88 16.76 -2.92
CA SER A 106 0.04 17.79 -2.46
C SER A 106 1.48 17.28 -2.35
N GLU A 107 2.46 18.13 -2.66
CA GLU A 107 3.88 17.84 -2.49
C GLU A 107 4.21 17.49 -1.03
N ALA A 108 3.53 18.12 -0.07
CA ALA A 108 3.66 17.83 1.36
C ALA A 108 3.18 16.42 1.71
N SER A 109 2.08 15.96 1.12
CA SER A 109 1.55 14.61 1.32
C SER A 109 2.54 13.57 0.84
N CYS A 110 3.06 13.68 -0.39
CA CYS A 110 4.06 12.74 -0.91
C CYS A 110 5.29 12.62 0.01
N LYS A 111 5.79 13.78 0.48
CA LYS A 111 6.97 13.89 1.34
C LYS A 111 6.74 13.38 2.76
N PHE A 112 5.50 13.36 3.23
CA PHE A 112 5.12 12.81 4.53
C PHE A 112 4.86 11.29 4.46
N TRP A 113 4.13 10.86 3.43
CA TRP A 113 3.64 9.49 3.28
C TRP A 113 4.75 8.47 3.01
N ILE A 114 5.70 8.79 2.13
CA ILE A 114 6.80 7.89 1.77
C ILE A 114 7.71 7.55 2.98
N PRO A 115 8.22 8.54 3.73
CA PRO A 115 9.05 8.23 4.89
C PRO A 115 8.26 7.58 6.02
N LEU A 116 6.98 7.93 6.22
CA LEU A 116 6.15 7.29 7.25
C LEU A 116 6.09 5.77 7.07
N LEU A 117 5.76 5.31 5.86
CA LEU A 117 5.70 3.88 5.55
C LEU A 117 7.07 3.19 5.75
N ARG A 118 8.15 3.83 5.30
CA ARG A 118 9.51 3.29 5.50
C ARG A 118 9.89 3.18 6.96
N ILE A 119 9.68 4.25 7.72
CA ILE A 119 10.02 4.32 9.15
C ILE A 119 9.27 3.24 9.90
N SER A 120 7.98 3.04 9.60
CA SER A 120 7.20 2.01 10.27
C SER A 120 7.69 0.59 9.95
N CYS A 121 8.07 0.28 8.70
CA CYS A 121 8.68 -1.02 8.39
C CYS A 121 9.96 -1.25 9.20
N TYR A 122 10.85 -0.26 9.23
CA TYR A 122 12.07 -0.35 10.05
C TYR A 122 11.73 -0.48 11.54
N HIS A 123 10.75 0.25 12.04
CA HIS A 123 10.32 0.21 13.43
C HIS A 123 9.80 -1.19 13.80
N SER A 124 8.97 -1.80 12.95
CA SER A 124 8.48 -3.16 13.15
C SER A 124 9.62 -4.18 13.17
N CYS A 125 10.61 -4.06 12.27
CA CYS A 125 11.81 -4.90 12.31
C CYS A 125 12.60 -4.74 13.62
N TRP A 126 12.82 -3.51 14.08
CA TRP A 126 13.54 -3.25 15.34
C TRP A 126 12.79 -3.77 16.56
N ILE A 127 11.45 -3.64 16.60
CA ILE A 127 10.64 -4.22 17.67
C ILE A 127 10.81 -5.75 17.72
N LEU A 128 10.82 -6.42 16.57
CA LEU A 128 11.05 -7.87 16.53
C LEU A 128 12.43 -8.25 17.07
N VAL A 129 13.46 -7.46 16.78
CA VAL A 129 14.80 -7.65 17.35
C VAL A 129 14.77 -7.49 18.87
N PHE A 130 14.13 -6.46 19.41
CA PHE A 130 14.01 -6.28 20.85
C PHE A 130 13.24 -7.42 21.53
N ILE A 131 12.19 -7.94 20.90
CA ILE A 131 11.46 -9.11 21.37
C ILE A 131 12.37 -10.34 21.41
N ALA A 132 13.16 -10.57 20.35
CA ALA A 132 14.09 -11.69 20.29
C ALA A 132 15.18 -11.59 21.38
N LEU A 133 15.69 -10.38 21.63
CA LEU A 133 16.66 -10.12 22.70
C LEU A 133 16.08 -10.36 24.08
N ASP A 134 14.88 -9.87 24.36
CA ASP A 134 14.16 -10.11 25.63
C ASP A 134 14.00 -11.61 25.91
N ARG A 135 13.65 -12.38 24.87
CA ARG A 135 13.54 -13.85 24.97
C ARG A 135 14.90 -14.53 25.13
N PHE A 136 15.93 -14.07 24.44
CA PHE A 136 17.28 -14.60 24.56
C PHE A 136 17.85 -14.40 25.97
N ILE A 137 17.69 -13.21 26.54
CA ILE A 137 18.13 -12.90 27.91
C ILE A 137 17.39 -13.75 28.92
N GLY A 138 16.06 -13.91 28.77
CA GLY A 138 15.26 -14.74 29.66
C GLY A 138 15.63 -16.23 29.63
N VAL A 139 16.21 -16.72 28.54
CA VAL A 139 16.72 -18.10 28.45
C VAL A 139 18.14 -18.22 29.01
N MET A 140 19.02 -17.25 28.74
CA MET A 140 20.42 -17.29 29.17
C MET A 140 20.60 -16.98 30.65
N MET A 141 19.73 -16.17 31.25
CA MET A 141 19.73 -15.86 32.67
C MET A 141 18.39 -16.26 33.30
N PRO A 142 18.18 -17.55 33.59
CA PRO A 142 17.08 -17.96 34.45
C PRO A 142 17.32 -17.39 35.85
N HIS A 143 16.37 -16.59 36.33
CA HIS A 143 16.39 -16.00 37.67
C HIS A 143 16.13 -17.04 38.77
#